data_AF-A0A1Z9X281-F1
#
_entry.id   AF-A0A1Z9X281-F1
#
_cell.length_a   1.000
_cell.length_b   1.000
_cell.length_c   1.000
_cell.angle_alpha   90.00
_cell.angle_beta   90.00
_cell.angle_gamma   90.00
#
_symmetry.space_group_name_H-M   'P 1'
#
loop_
_entity.id
_entity.type
_entity.pdbx_description
1 polymer ?
#
loop_
_entity_poly.entity_id
_entity_poly.type
_entity_poly.pdbx_seq_one_letter_code
_entity_poly.pdbx_strand_id
1 'polypeptide(L)'
;MSQDMIPTVIRLDLAYRDHSNHRQCKDYEFSNTKGLTEDSIHSAFEKIGHRDIIPYQFGLPCDLAPTLHPDEPTYEGDHCYIEITQLYMTDNAKPQQHLLHCDISDIVDAINQGGSEEWFTLEKNIKADKIAAAKKLLLDEGYTLTSPDDEITVSLSDEVKGDDIAATLNTKSNLGLAISFDGYSDCCSEDNLGTPLYIEKYDGKLRVLVYADINSEEPSHVIDLSGAQNNRRNGEQK
;
A
#
# COMPACT_ATOMS: atom_id res chain seq x y z
N MET A 1 -44.94 10.04 -4.82
CA MET A 1 -43.76 9.37 -5.36
C MET A 1 -43.29 10.24 -6.51
N SER A 2 -42.35 11.16 -6.27
CA SER A 2 -41.68 11.81 -7.40
C SER A 2 -40.95 10.72 -8.17
N GLN A 3 -41.05 10.73 -9.49
CA GLN A 3 -40.14 9.94 -10.30
C GLN A 3 -38.74 10.50 -10.05
N ASP A 4 -37.81 9.66 -9.62
CA ASP A 4 -36.41 10.04 -9.51
C ASP A 4 -35.92 10.42 -10.90
N MET A 5 -35.51 11.68 -11.04
CA MET A 5 -34.97 12.21 -12.28
C MET A 5 -33.63 11.52 -12.57
N ILE A 6 -33.40 11.15 -13.82
CA ILE A 6 -32.06 10.77 -14.31
C ILE A 6 -31.49 12.00 -15.02
N PRO A 7 -30.62 12.78 -14.37
CA PRO A 7 -30.08 13.99 -14.97
C PRO A 7 -29.13 13.65 -16.12
N THR A 8 -29.25 14.41 -17.21
CA THR A 8 -28.36 14.33 -18.38
C THR A 8 -27.22 15.34 -18.31
N VAL A 9 -27.37 16.38 -17.50
CA VAL A 9 -26.34 17.38 -17.19
C VAL A 9 -26.20 17.48 -15.68
N ILE A 10 -25.00 17.23 -15.18
CA ILE A 10 -24.61 17.43 -13.79
C ILE A 10 -23.53 18.49 -13.79
N ARG A 11 -23.74 19.56 -13.04
CA ARG A 11 -22.80 20.66 -12.89
C ARG A 11 -22.39 20.80 -11.43
N LEU A 12 -21.09 20.89 -11.20
CA LEU A 12 -20.49 21.13 -9.91
C LEU A 12 -19.71 22.44 -9.97
N ASP A 13 -20.03 23.35 -9.07
CA ASP A 13 -19.27 24.59 -8.91
C ASP A 13 -18.31 24.39 -7.73
N LEU A 14 -17.02 24.50 -8.01
CA LEU A 14 -15.94 24.35 -7.03
C LEU A 14 -15.30 25.70 -6.78
N ALA A 15 -15.01 25.98 -5.51
CA ALA A 15 -14.30 27.17 -5.10
C ALA A 15 -13.01 26.83 -4.35
N TYR A 16 -11.97 27.60 -4.67
CA TYR A 16 -10.66 27.57 -4.05
C TYR A 16 -10.38 28.94 -3.43
N ARG A 17 -9.83 28.98 -2.21
CA ARG A 17 -9.28 30.21 -1.63
C ARG A 17 -7.79 30.05 -1.51
N ASP A 18 -7.02 30.98 -2.07
CA ASP A 18 -5.58 30.98 -1.90
C ASP A 18 -5.14 31.52 -0.53
N HIS A 19 -3.83 31.46 -0.26
CA HIS A 19 -3.22 31.99 0.95
C HIS A 19 -3.45 33.52 1.15
N SER A 20 -3.79 34.25 0.08
CA SER A 20 -4.13 35.68 0.11
C SER A 20 -5.64 35.92 0.32
N ASN A 21 -6.40 34.87 0.62
CA ASN A 21 -7.87 34.87 0.73
C ASN A 21 -8.60 35.31 -0.55
N HIS A 22 -7.93 35.23 -1.70
CA HIS A 22 -8.58 35.42 -3.00
C HIS A 22 -9.36 34.16 -3.36
N ARG A 23 -10.64 34.32 -3.68
CA ARG A 23 -11.54 33.21 -4.01
C ARG A 23 -11.64 33.06 -5.52
N GLN A 24 -11.22 31.90 -6.03
CA GLN A 24 -11.43 31.47 -7.41
C GLN A 24 -12.58 30.46 -7.42
N CYS A 25 -13.48 30.56 -8.41
CA CYS A 25 -14.56 29.60 -8.62
C CYS A 25 -14.51 29.11 -10.06
N LYS A 26 -14.78 27.83 -10.28
CA LYS A 26 -14.90 27.25 -11.61
C LYS A 26 -16.00 26.19 -11.61
N ASP A 27 -16.65 26.08 -12.75
CA ASP A 27 -17.79 25.22 -12.94
C ASP A 27 -17.41 24.06 -13.85
N TYR A 28 -17.86 22.87 -13.47
CA TYR A 28 -17.50 21.61 -14.10
C TYR A 28 -18.78 20.87 -14.47
N GLU A 29 -18.83 20.33 -15.69
CA GLU A 29 -19.92 19.46 -16.10
C GLU A 29 -19.46 18.01 -16.22
N PHE A 30 -20.34 17.09 -15.88
CA PHE A 30 -20.09 15.64 -15.89
C PHE A 30 -21.16 14.93 -16.71
N SER A 31 -20.75 13.88 -17.41
CA SER A 31 -21.69 12.96 -18.04
C SER A 31 -22.32 12.03 -17.00
N ASN A 32 -23.46 11.43 -17.35
CA ASN A 32 -24.13 10.41 -16.54
C ASN A 32 -24.43 9.18 -17.38
N THR A 33 -23.38 8.53 -17.86
CA THR A 33 -23.48 7.40 -18.79
C THR A 33 -24.10 6.16 -18.14
N LYS A 34 -23.93 5.98 -16.83
CA LYS A 34 -24.54 4.88 -16.06
C LYS A 34 -26.00 5.15 -15.64
N GLY A 35 -26.54 6.34 -15.90
CA GLY A 35 -27.93 6.67 -15.60
C GLY A 35 -28.26 6.71 -14.11
N LEU A 36 -27.34 7.24 -13.30
CA LEU A 36 -27.54 7.47 -11.88
C LEU A 36 -28.71 8.43 -11.64
N THR A 37 -29.49 8.18 -10.58
CA THR A 37 -30.59 9.06 -10.19
C THR A 37 -30.07 10.28 -9.43
N GLU A 38 -30.81 11.39 -9.48
CA GLU A 38 -30.55 12.60 -8.70
C GLU A 38 -30.32 12.27 -7.21
N ASP A 39 -31.20 11.47 -6.61
CA ASP A 39 -31.09 11.03 -5.21
C ASP A 39 -29.78 10.28 -4.91
N SER A 40 -29.34 9.40 -5.83
CA SER A 40 -28.11 8.63 -5.64
C SER A 40 -26.87 9.52 -5.68
N ILE A 41 -26.87 10.54 -6.56
CA ILE A 41 -25.77 11.49 -6.68
C ILE A 41 -25.76 12.40 -5.45
N HIS A 42 -26.90 12.97 -5.05
CA HIS A 42 -27.00 13.79 -3.84
C HIS A 42 -26.55 13.02 -2.59
N SER A 43 -27.02 11.78 -2.41
CA SER A 43 -26.65 10.94 -1.28
C SER A 43 -25.14 10.65 -1.21
N ALA A 44 -24.46 10.59 -2.35
CA ALA A 44 -23.00 10.45 -2.38
C ALA A 44 -22.33 11.76 -1.93
N PHE A 45 -22.67 12.89 -2.56
CA PHE A 45 -22.07 14.19 -2.25
C PHE A 45 -22.33 14.66 -0.81
N GLU A 46 -23.45 14.27 -0.20
CA GLU A 46 -23.72 14.51 1.23
C GLU A 46 -22.67 13.86 2.15
N LYS A 47 -22.08 12.71 1.77
CA LYS A 47 -21.09 11.99 2.59
C LYS A 47 -19.77 12.74 2.73
N ILE A 48 -19.35 13.42 1.66
CA ILE A 48 -18.08 14.18 1.66
C ILE A 48 -18.26 15.60 2.19
N GLY A 49 -19.51 16.07 2.31
CA GLY A 49 -19.82 17.43 2.70
C GLY A 49 -19.54 18.43 1.56
N HIS A 50 -19.37 19.70 1.93
CA HIS A 50 -19.21 20.79 0.97
C HIS A 50 -17.98 21.68 1.24
N ARG A 51 -17.22 21.41 2.30
CA ARG A 51 -16.01 22.15 2.69
C ARG A 51 -14.91 21.16 2.99
N ASP A 52 -13.66 21.61 2.94
CA ASP A 52 -12.52 20.79 3.35
C ASP A 52 -12.32 19.55 2.47
N ILE A 53 -12.74 19.65 1.20
CA ILE A 53 -12.68 18.56 0.22
C ILE A 53 -11.31 18.58 -0.46
N ILE A 54 -10.74 17.39 -0.59
CA ILE A 54 -9.55 17.12 -1.41
C ILE A 54 -10.06 16.57 -2.74
N PRO A 55 -10.07 17.35 -3.84
CA PRO A 55 -10.68 16.91 -5.09
C PRO A 55 -10.09 15.61 -5.62
N TYR A 56 -8.76 15.52 -5.56
CA TYR A 56 -8.01 14.37 -6.06
C TYR A 56 -8.41 13.07 -5.34
N GLN A 57 -8.82 13.14 -4.06
CA GLN A 57 -9.30 11.98 -3.31
C GLN A 57 -10.51 11.33 -3.98
N PHE A 58 -11.42 12.12 -4.56
CA PHE A 58 -12.69 11.63 -5.08
C PHE A 58 -12.78 11.70 -6.61
N GLY A 59 -11.64 11.86 -7.29
CA GLY A 59 -11.61 12.01 -8.76
C GLY A 59 -12.29 13.29 -9.26
N LEU A 60 -12.49 14.29 -8.39
CA LEU A 60 -12.98 15.59 -8.78
C LEU A 60 -11.88 16.37 -9.52
N PRO A 61 -12.24 17.29 -10.43
CA PRO A 61 -11.27 18.13 -11.13
C PRO A 61 -10.31 18.84 -10.17
N CYS A 62 -9.01 18.60 -10.37
CA CYS A 62 -7.95 19.09 -9.50
C CYS A 62 -7.22 20.31 -10.05
N ASP A 63 -7.62 20.85 -11.21
CA ASP A 63 -6.96 21.98 -11.87
C ASP A 63 -7.14 23.32 -11.15
N LEU A 64 -8.04 23.39 -10.17
CA LEU A 64 -8.16 24.51 -9.22
C LEU A 64 -7.24 24.38 -8.00
N ALA A 65 -6.90 23.15 -7.59
CA ALA A 65 -6.14 22.91 -6.37
C ALA A 65 -4.64 22.84 -6.69
N PRO A 66 -3.77 23.59 -5.99
CA PRO A 66 -2.33 23.56 -6.25
C PRO A 66 -1.67 22.27 -5.76
N THR A 67 -2.31 21.56 -4.83
CA THR A 67 -1.81 20.34 -4.20
C THR A 67 -2.84 19.23 -4.35
N LEU A 68 -2.34 18.01 -4.56
CA LEU A 68 -3.19 16.84 -4.73
C LEU A 68 -3.41 16.11 -3.42
N HIS A 69 -2.47 16.22 -2.47
CA HIS A 69 -2.51 15.52 -1.19
C HIS A 69 -2.01 16.38 0.00
N PRO A 70 -2.61 16.29 1.20
CA PRO A 70 -2.24 17.12 2.36
C PRO A 70 -0.79 16.99 2.85
N ASP A 71 -0.17 15.85 2.58
CA ASP A 71 1.22 15.56 2.94
C ASP A 71 2.26 16.02 1.90
N GLU A 72 1.82 16.56 0.76
CA GLU A 72 2.75 17.13 -0.21
C GLU A 72 3.36 18.43 0.34
N PRO A 73 4.63 18.73 0.01
CA PRO A 73 5.25 19.97 0.45
C PRO A 73 4.50 21.17 -0.15
N THR A 74 4.00 22.03 0.73
CA THR A 74 3.30 23.26 0.35
C THR A 74 4.17 24.48 0.68
N TYR A 75 3.88 25.62 0.05
CA TYR A 75 4.39 26.89 0.57
C TYR A 75 3.62 27.29 1.84
N GLU A 76 4.19 28.21 2.62
CA GLU A 76 3.58 28.73 3.85
C GLU A 76 2.26 29.44 3.50
N GLY A 77 1.13 28.82 3.87
CA GLY A 77 -0.23 29.29 3.56
C GLY A 77 -0.95 28.54 2.43
N ASP A 78 -0.28 27.66 1.68
CA ASP A 78 -0.87 26.83 0.63
C ASP A 78 -1.47 25.54 1.21
N HIS A 79 -2.47 25.65 2.06
CA HIS A 79 -3.24 24.48 2.52
C HIS A 79 -4.71 24.83 2.32
N CYS A 80 -5.14 24.65 1.08
CA CYS A 80 -6.36 25.24 0.59
C CYS A 80 -7.29 24.12 0.14
N TYR A 81 -8.22 23.86 1.03
CA TYR A 81 -9.35 23.00 0.82
C TYR A 81 -10.32 23.54 -0.23
N ILE A 82 -10.91 22.64 -1.01
CA ILE A 82 -11.95 22.98 -1.99
C ILE A 82 -13.33 22.99 -1.33
N GLU A 83 -14.13 23.99 -1.67
CA GLU A 83 -15.53 24.11 -1.30
C GLU A 83 -16.40 23.75 -2.51
N ILE A 84 -17.34 22.83 -2.32
CA ILE A 84 -18.45 22.65 -3.27
C ILE A 84 -19.47 23.75 -2.98
N THR A 85 -19.58 24.71 -3.89
CA THR A 85 -20.52 25.82 -3.72
C THR A 85 -21.90 25.50 -4.25
N GLN A 86 -21.97 24.63 -5.25
CA GLN A 86 -23.22 24.25 -5.88
C GLN A 86 -23.09 22.88 -6.55
N LEU A 87 -24.14 22.07 -6.43
CA LEU A 87 -24.38 20.87 -7.22
C LEU A 87 -25.73 21.05 -7.91
N TYR A 88 -25.73 21.11 -9.23
CA TYR A 88 -26.90 21.37 -10.05
C TYR A 88 -27.11 20.22 -11.03
N MET A 89 -28.35 19.76 -11.17
CA MET A 89 -28.72 18.64 -12.01
C MET A 89 -29.95 18.99 -12.86
N THR A 90 -29.94 18.56 -14.12
CA THR A 90 -31.07 18.75 -15.03
C THR A 90 -31.10 17.68 -16.12
N ASP A 91 -32.28 17.41 -16.65
CA ASP A 91 -32.55 16.53 -17.80
C ASP A 91 -32.42 17.25 -19.16
N ASN A 92 -31.74 18.41 -19.18
CA ASN A 92 -31.66 19.25 -20.37
C ASN A 92 -30.80 18.60 -21.47
N ALA A 93 -31.25 18.74 -22.72
CA ALA A 93 -30.76 17.92 -23.84
C ALA A 93 -29.36 18.29 -24.38
N LYS A 94 -28.69 19.32 -23.85
CA LYS A 94 -27.40 19.81 -24.38
C LYS A 94 -26.44 20.26 -23.26
N PRO A 95 -25.57 19.38 -22.74
CA PRO A 95 -24.44 19.79 -21.93
C PRO A 95 -23.50 20.73 -22.71
N GLN A 96 -22.79 21.59 -22.00
CA GLN A 96 -21.74 22.42 -22.58
C GLN A 96 -20.52 21.54 -22.82
N GLN A 97 -20.33 21.10 -24.07
CA GLN A 97 -19.31 20.11 -24.43
C GLN A 97 -17.87 20.45 -23.99
N HIS A 98 -17.56 21.73 -23.83
CA HIS A 98 -16.22 22.20 -23.42
C HIS A 98 -15.99 22.19 -21.90
N LEU A 99 -17.01 21.89 -21.09
CA LEU A 99 -16.93 21.79 -19.62
C LEU A 99 -16.93 20.34 -19.11
N LEU A 100 -17.07 19.35 -20.01
CA LEU A 100 -17.08 17.93 -19.67
C LEU A 100 -15.70 17.46 -19.19
N HIS A 101 -15.61 17.03 -17.93
CA HIS A 101 -14.34 16.55 -17.34
C HIS A 101 -14.26 15.02 -17.27
N CYS A 102 -15.25 14.39 -16.67
CA CYS A 102 -15.36 12.93 -16.55
C CYS A 102 -16.83 12.52 -16.37
N ASP A 103 -17.06 11.23 -16.13
CA ASP A 103 -18.38 10.72 -15.81
C ASP A 103 -18.66 10.83 -14.30
N ILE A 104 -19.87 11.27 -13.94
CA ILE A 104 -20.27 11.43 -12.53
C ILE A 104 -20.27 10.10 -11.80
N SER A 105 -20.42 8.98 -12.51
CA SER A 105 -20.43 7.67 -11.86
C SER A 105 -19.08 7.28 -11.28
N ASP A 106 -17.97 7.69 -11.90
CA ASP A 106 -16.63 7.42 -11.37
C ASP A 106 -16.40 8.20 -10.05
N ILE A 107 -16.89 9.44 -9.99
CA ILE A 107 -16.85 10.28 -8.77
C ILE A 107 -17.73 9.68 -7.67
N VAL A 108 -18.97 9.29 -8.00
CA VAL A 108 -19.89 8.67 -7.03
C VAL A 108 -19.32 7.36 -6.49
N ASP A 109 -18.73 6.54 -7.36
CA ASP A 109 -18.06 5.29 -6.96
C ASP A 109 -16.88 5.58 -6.03
N ALA A 110 -16.02 6.55 -6.35
CA ALA A 110 -14.90 6.97 -5.50
C ALA A 110 -15.37 7.49 -4.13
N ILE A 111 -16.40 8.33 -4.09
CA ILE A 111 -17.01 8.82 -2.84
C ILE A 111 -17.51 7.65 -1.99
N ASN A 112 -18.23 6.71 -2.59
CA ASN A 112 -18.79 5.57 -1.88
C ASN A 112 -17.70 4.62 -1.33
N GLN A 113 -16.54 4.57 -1.97
CA GLN A 113 -15.38 3.79 -1.54
C GLN A 113 -14.48 4.53 -0.54
N GLY A 114 -14.72 5.83 -0.32
CA GLY A 114 -13.89 6.70 0.52
C GLY A 114 -12.64 7.25 -0.18
N GLY A 115 -12.47 6.98 -1.47
CA GLY A 115 -11.38 7.47 -2.31
C GLY A 115 -11.36 6.78 -3.68
N SER A 116 -10.67 7.38 -4.65
CA SER A 116 -10.39 6.77 -5.95
C SER A 116 -9.17 5.84 -5.89
N GLU A 117 -9.00 4.99 -6.91
CA GLU A 117 -7.82 4.12 -7.02
C GLU A 117 -6.52 4.93 -7.13
N GLU A 118 -6.55 6.04 -7.86
CA GLU A 118 -5.43 6.96 -8.00
C GLU A 118 -5.06 7.59 -6.65
N TRP A 119 -6.06 7.94 -5.84
CA TRP A 119 -5.84 8.47 -4.48
C TRP A 119 -5.14 7.44 -3.59
N PHE A 120 -5.64 6.21 -3.54
CA PHE A 120 -5.02 5.17 -2.72
C PHE A 120 -3.60 4.84 -3.17
N THR A 121 -3.35 4.89 -4.48
CA THR A 121 -2.01 4.72 -5.06
C THR A 121 -1.09 5.86 -4.63
N LEU A 122 -1.54 7.11 -4.69
CA LEU A 122 -0.78 8.28 -4.25
C LEU A 122 -0.46 8.21 -2.75
N GLU A 123 -1.44 7.91 -1.89
CA GLU A 123 -1.23 7.73 -0.45
C GLU A 123 -0.16 6.68 -0.15
N LYS A 124 -0.22 5.54 -0.86
CA LYS A 124 0.75 4.46 -0.69
C LYS A 124 2.16 4.92 -1.05
N ASN A 125 2.31 5.65 -2.16
CA ASN A 125 3.60 6.16 -2.63
C ASN A 125 4.18 7.20 -1.67
N ILE A 126 3.37 8.18 -1.22
CA ILE A 126 3.80 9.19 -0.24
C ILE A 126 4.26 8.53 1.07
N LYS A 127 3.51 7.54 1.58
CA LYS A 127 3.89 6.79 2.78
C LYS A 127 5.20 6.03 2.57
N ALA A 128 5.37 5.37 1.42
CA ALA A 128 6.60 4.66 1.09
C ALA A 128 7.82 5.60 1.04
N ASP A 129 7.68 6.77 0.41
CA ASP A 129 8.75 7.76 0.30
C ASP A 129 9.12 8.35 1.67
N LYS A 130 8.13 8.67 2.52
CA LYS A 130 8.37 9.11 3.89
C LYS A 130 9.12 8.04 4.71
N ILE A 131 8.73 6.77 4.58
CA ILE A 131 9.41 5.65 5.24
C ILE A 131 10.85 5.54 4.71
N ALA A 132 11.06 5.61 3.39
CA ALA A 132 12.39 5.53 2.79
C ALA A 132 13.31 6.68 3.25
N ALA A 133 12.78 7.90 3.32
CA ALA A 133 13.50 9.07 3.82
C ALA A 133 13.87 8.92 5.30
N ALA A 134 12.92 8.48 6.15
CA ALA A 134 13.17 8.23 7.56
C ALA A 134 14.20 7.11 7.77
N LYS A 135 14.12 6.03 6.99
CA LYS A 135 15.10 4.93 7.01
C LYS A 135 16.50 5.45 6.70
N LYS A 136 16.64 6.26 5.65
CA LYS A 136 17.92 6.85 5.26
C LYS A 136 18.53 7.69 6.40
N LEU A 137 17.75 8.59 7.00
CA LEU A 137 18.21 9.44 8.10
C LEU A 137 18.73 8.63 9.30
N LEU A 138 17.99 7.59 9.69
CA LEU A 138 18.39 6.75 10.83
C LEU A 138 19.65 5.93 10.53
N LEU A 139 19.81 5.44 9.31
CA LEU A 139 21.05 4.76 8.89
C LEU A 139 22.25 5.72 8.87
N ASP A 140 22.06 6.94 8.37
CA ASP A 140 23.11 7.97 8.33
C ASP A 140 23.56 8.38 9.75
N GLU A 141 22.65 8.34 10.73
CA GLU A 141 22.94 8.55 12.16
C GLU A 141 23.54 7.30 12.87
N GLY A 142 23.77 6.21 12.13
CA GLY A 142 24.40 4.99 12.65
C GLY A 142 23.47 4.05 13.39
N TYR A 143 22.14 4.25 13.33
CA TYR A 143 21.18 3.32 13.89
C TYR A 143 21.01 2.09 12.98
N THR A 144 20.90 0.91 13.58
CA THR A 144 20.46 -0.29 12.87
C THR A 144 18.94 -0.30 12.78
N LEU A 145 18.42 -0.36 11.57
CA LEU A 145 16.99 -0.49 11.31
C LEU A 145 16.63 -1.95 11.09
N THR A 146 15.66 -2.43 11.83
CA THR A 146 15.01 -3.73 11.60
C THR A 146 13.56 -3.44 11.26
N SER A 147 13.09 -3.97 10.12
CA SER A 147 11.65 -4.02 9.84
C SER A 147 11.08 -5.20 10.63
N PRO A 148 9.86 -5.11 11.18
CA PRO A 148 9.16 -6.28 11.69
C PRO A 148 8.75 -7.28 10.60
N ASP A 149 9.15 -7.07 9.34
CA ASP A 149 9.16 -8.12 8.32
C ASP A 149 10.43 -8.94 8.52
N ASP A 150 10.31 -9.99 9.34
CA ASP A 150 11.42 -10.79 9.89
C ASP A 150 11.91 -11.90 8.95
N GLU A 151 11.60 -11.72 7.67
CA GLU A 151 11.85 -12.66 6.60
C GLU A 151 12.83 -12.03 5.62
N ILE A 152 14.01 -12.64 5.52
CA ILE A 152 15.02 -12.26 4.53
C ILE A 152 14.89 -13.24 3.37
N THR A 153 14.42 -12.76 2.22
CA THR A 153 14.40 -13.56 1.00
C THR A 153 15.75 -13.48 0.29
N VAL A 154 16.29 -14.63 -0.09
CA VAL A 154 17.54 -14.79 -0.85
C VAL A 154 17.31 -15.76 -2.01
N SER A 155 18.16 -15.73 -3.04
CA SER A 155 18.18 -16.74 -4.11
C SER A 155 19.44 -17.59 -3.96
N LEU A 156 19.30 -18.91 -4.11
CA LEU A 156 20.42 -19.83 -4.27
C LEU A 156 20.52 -20.24 -5.74
N SER A 157 21.61 -19.86 -6.38
CA SER A 157 21.85 -20.18 -7.78
C SER A 157 22.55 -21.52 -7.96
N ASP A 158 22.01 -22.38 -8.82
CA ASP A 158 22.70 -23.57 -9.33
C ASP A 158 23.72 -23.15 -10.40
N GLU A 159 25.00 -23.09 -10.02
CA GLU A 159 26.08 -22.73 -10.95
C GLU A 159 26.28 -23.72 -12.10
N VAL A 160 25.68 -24.91 -12.05
CA VAL A 160 25.83 -25.98 -13.05
C VAL A 160 24.68 -25.99 -14.05
N LYS A 161 23.44 -25.85 -13.57
CA LYS A 161 22.22 -25.91 -14.41
C LYS A 161 21.67 -24.53 -14.76
N GLY A 162 21.98 -23.50 -13.98
CA GLY A 162 21.55 -22.13 -14.19
C GLY A 162 20.11 -21.83 -13.75
N ASP A 163 19.50 -22.71 -12.96
CA ASP A 163 18.25 -22.45 -12.25
C ASP A 163 18.51 -21.95 -10.83
N ASP A 164 17.57 -21.14 -10.34
CA ASP A 164 17.63 -20.49 -9.03
C ASP A 164 16.49 -21.02 -8.16
N ILE A 165 16.73 -21.14 -6.86
CA ILE A 165 15.68 -21.40 -5.86
C ILE A 165 15.61 -20.25 -4.87
N ALA A 166 14.41 -19.70 -4.66
CA ALA A 166 14.18 -18.71 -3.63
C ALA A 166 14.15 -19.38 -2.25
N ALA A 167 14.78 -18.73 -1.27
CA ALA A 167 14.82 -19.14 0.12
C ALA A 167 14.42 -17.97 1.02
N THR A 168 13.72 -18.27 2.11
CA THR A 168 13.29 -17.29 3.09
C THR A 168 13.87 -17.64 4.46
N LEU A 169 14.58 -16.69 5.07
CA LEU A 169 15.14 -16.84 6.41
C LEU A 169 14.22 -16.13 7.41
N ASN A 170 13.59 -16.88 8.30
CA ASN A 170 12.74 -16.36 9.37
C ASN A 170 13.50 -16.32 10.71
N THR A 171 13.60 -15.12 11.28
CA THR A 171 14.39 -14.84 12.50
C THR A 171 13.56 -14.79 13.80
N LYS A 172 12.24 -15.00 13.73
CA LYS A 172 11.30 -14.95 14.86
C LYS A 172 10.93 -16.31 15.45
N SER A 173 11.39 -17.41 14.87
CA SER A 173 11.12 -18.72 15.47
C SER A 173 11.68 -18.76 16.89
N ASN A 174 10.83 -19.05 17.88
CA ASN A 174 11.26 -19.25 19.27
C ASN A 174 12.27 -20.41 19.40
N LEU A 175 12.43 -21.19 18.34
CA LEU A 175 13.36 -22.30 18.22
C LEU A 175 14.68 -21.87 17.56
N GLY A 176 14.81 -20.68 16.97
CA GLY A 176 16.05 -20.18 16.39
C GLY A 176 15.87 -19.54 15.00
N LEU A 177 16.80 -19.82 14.08
CA LEU A 177 16.73 -19.36 12.69
C LEU A 177 16.08 -20.45 11.83
N ALA A 178 14.95 -20.13 11.20
CA ALA A 178 14.23 -20.99 10.27
C ALA A 178 14.61 -20.63 8.82
N ILE A 179 14.81 -21.62 7.97
CA ILE A 179 15.16 -21.44 6.55
C ILE A 179 14.22 -22.28 5.70
N SER A 180 13.37 -21.60 4.92
CA SER A 180 12.39 -22.19 3.99
C SER A 180 12.85 -22.02 2.55
N PHE A 181 12.36 -22.88 1.64
CA PHE A 181 12.69 -22.84 0.22
C PHE A 181 11.43 -23.04 -0.63
N ASP A 182 11.32 -22.34 -1.74
CA ASP A 182 10.18 -22.46 -2.65
C ASP A 182 10.03 -23.91 -3.17
N GLY A 183 8.84 -24.49 -2.98
CA GLY A 183 8.54 -25.88 -3.37
C GLY A 183 8.98 -26.93 -2.34
N TYR A 184 9.45 -26.54 -1.16
CA TYR A 184 9.83 -27.44 -0.07
C TYR A 184 9.02 -27.10 1.20
N SER A 185 8.70 -28.12 1.99
CA SER A 185 7.96 -27.98 3.25
C SER A 185 8.38 -29.07 4.24
N ASP A 186 7.83 -29.03 5.45
CA ASP A 186 7.92 -30.09 6.46
C ASP A 186 6.58 -30.81 6.62
N CYS A 187 6.61 -31.97 7.30
CA CYS A 187 5.44 -32.85 7.45
C CYS A 187 4.27 -32.22 8.23
N CYS A 188 4.55 -31.22 9.07
CA CYS A 188 3.58 -30.67 10.03
C CYS A 188 2.98 -29.34 9.59
N SER A 189 3.42 -28.80 8.45
CA SER A 189 3.02 -27.50 7.94
C SER A 189 2.22 -27.62 6.64
N GLU A 190 1.48 -26.57 6.29
CA GLU A 190 0.85 -26.50 4.96
C GLU A 190 1.90 -26.38 3.86
N ASP A 191 1.55 -26.80 2.64
CA ASP A 191 2.44 -26.73 1.48
C ASP A 191 2.97 -25.30 1.26
N ASN A 192 4.28 -25.19 1.09
CA ASN A 192 5.03 -23.93 0.94
C ASN A 192 5.03 -23.00 2.17
N LEU A 193 4.50 -23.44 3.32
CA LEU A 193 4.58 -22.70 4.58
C LEU A 193 5.51 -23.36 5.60
N GLY A 194 5.96 -24.59 5.34
CA GLY A 194 6.89 -25.30 6.21
C GLY A 194 8.35 -24.89 6.04
N THR A 195 9.17 -25.38 6.96
CA THR A 195 10.59 -25.04 7.07
C THR A 195 11.40 -26.33 7.22
N PRO A 196 12.11 -26.76 6.16
CA PRO A 196 12.90 -27.99 6.21
C PRO A 196 14.24 -27.84 6.97
N LEU A 197 14.69 -26.62 7.29
CA LEU A 197 15.99 -26.38 7.92
C LEU A 197 15.91 -25.37 9.08
N TYR A 198 16.44 -25.76 10.24
CA TYR A 198 16.53 -24.89 11.42
C TYR A 198 17.94 -24.83 12.00
N ILE A 199 18.35 -23.66 12.49
CA ILE A 199 19.52 -23.49 13.35
C ILE A 199 19.02 -23.05 14.73
N GLU A 200 19.10 -23.96 15.71
CA GLU A 200 18.55 -23.74 17.05
C GLU A 200 19.62 -23.61 18.14
N LYS A 201 19.28 -22.88 19.20
CA LYS A 201 20.00 -22.90 20.47
C LYS A 201 19.09 -23.47 21.55
N TYR A 202 19.13 -24.80 21.70
CA TYR A 202 18.28 -25.53 22.65
C TYR A 202 19.12 -26.32 23.65
N ASP A 203 18.74 -26.27 24.93
CA ASP A 203 19.42 -26.95 26.06
C ASP A 203 20.94 -26.67 26.09
N GLY A 204 21.32 -25.39 25.95
CA GLY A 204 22.72 -24.97 25.95
C GLY A 204 23.54 -25.39 24.73
N LYS A 205 22.97 -26.06 23.73
CA LYS A 205 23.66 -26.54 22.53
C LYS A 205 23.19 -25.83 21.27
N LEU A 206 24.13 -25.40 20.43
CA LEU A 206 23.83 -24.88 19.10
C LEU A 206 23.76 -26.07 18.14
N ARG A 207 22.68 -26.21 17.36
CA ARG A 207 22.44 -27.37 16.50
C ARG A 207 21.82 -26.95 15.17
N VAL A 208 21.96 -27.81 14.17
CA VAL A 208 21.23 -27.72 12.90
C VAL A 208 20.28 -28.90 12.79
N LEU A 209 19.01 -28.65 12.51
CA LEU A 209 17.99 -29.67 12.29
C LEU A 209 17.64 -29.66 10.80
N VAL A 210 17.64 -30.86 10.19
CA VAL A 210 17.33 -31.04 8.78
C VAL A 210 16.18 -32.02 8.63
N TYR A 211 15.09 -31.57 8.02
CA TYR A 211 13.92 -32.37 7.63
C TYR A 211 14.02 -32.65 6.13
N ALA A 212 14.65 -33.78 5.79
CA ALA A 212 14.91 -34.14 4.40
C ALA A 212 13.77 -34.94 3.75
N ASP A 213 12.78 -35.37 4.54
CA ASP A 213 11.61 -36.13 4.07
C ASP A 213 10.33 -35.47 4.58
N ILE A 214 9.53 -34.92 3.66
CA ILE A 214 8.26 -34.25 3.94
C ILE A 214 7.22 -35.19 4.57
N ASN A 215 7.42 -36.51 4.51
CA ASN A 215 6.50 -37.49 5.09
C ASN A 215 6.87 -37.89 6.54
N SER A 216 7.88 -37.25 7.14
CA SER A 216 8.36 -37.53 8.48
C SER A 216 8.25 -36.32 9.39
N GLU A 217 7.60 -36.47 10.53
CA GLU A 217 7.48 -35.42 11.57
C GLU A 217 8.81 -35.17 12.30
N GLU A 218 9.69 -36.17 12.37
CA GLU A 218 10.99 -36.07 13.06
C GLU A 218 12.10 -35.60 12.11
N PRO A 219 13.07 -34.80 12.58
CA PRO A 219 14.19 -34.36 11.76
C PRO A 219 15.03 -35.56 11.31
N SER A 220 15.30 -35.63 10.01
CA SER A 220 16.16 -36.66 9.43
C SER A 220 17.59 -36.58 9.98
N HIS A 221 18.07 -35.37 10.31
CA HIS A 221 19.37 -35.16 10.93
C HIS A 221 19.34 -34.07 12.00
N VAL A 222 20.13 -34.27 13.06
CA VAL A 222 20.41 -33.27 14.09
C VAL A 222 21.93 -33.18 14.26
N ILE A 223 22.52 -32.03 13.90
CA ILE A 223 23.97 -31.81 13.91
C ILE A 223 24.34 -30.92 15.09
N ASP A 224 25.09 -31.44 16.06
CA ASP A 224 25.61 -30.67 17.20
C ASP A 224 26.84 -29.83 16.77
N LEU A 225 26.72 -28.50 16.85
CA LEU A 225 27.78 -27.56 16.45
C LEU A 225 28.78 -27.24 17.58
N SER A 226 28.73 -27.92 18.73
CA SER A 226 29.70 -27.72 19.82
C SER A 226 31.14 -27.96 19.38
N GLY A 227 31.38 -28.84 18.41
CA GLY A 227 32.67 -29.08 17.76
C GLY A 227 33.24 -27.87 17.01
N ALA A 228 32.37 -27.00 16.50
CA ALA A 228 32.74 -25.83 15.71
C ALA A 228 33.10 -24.60 16.54
N GLN A 229 33.11 -24.70 17.87
CA GLN A 229 33.52 -23.60 18.75
C GLN A 229 34.99 -23.23 18.50
N ASN A 230 35.29 -21.93 18.41
CA ASN A 230 36.65 -21.43 18.13
C ASN A 230 37.70 -21.96 19.12
N ASN A 231 37.33 -22.20 20.38
CA ASN A 231 38.22 -22.76 21.42
C ASN A 231 38.57 -24.24 21.20
N ARG A 232 37.92 -24.93 20.25
CA ARG A 232 38.22 -26.30 19.83
C ARG A 232 39.07 -26.35 18.56
N ARG A 233 39.43 -25.19 17.99
CA ARG A 233 40.38 -25.13 16.89
C ARG A 233 41.70 -25.74 17.37
N ASN A 234 42.15 -26.81 16.72
CA ASN A 234 43.47 -27.36 16.98
C ASN A 234 44.48 -26.24 16.75
N GLY A 235 45.25 -25.90 17.80
CA GLY A 235 46.23 -24.83 17.73
C GLY A 235 47.19 -25.08 16.57
N GLU A 236 47.44 -24.06 15.76
CA GLU A 236 48.68 -23.97 15.01
C GLU A 236 49.82 -24.02 16.04
N GLN A 237 50.42 -25.19 16.20
CA GLN A 237 51.83 -25.23 16.55
C GLN A 237 52.55 -24.54 15.39
N LYS A 238 52.89 -23.26 15.58
CA LYS A 238 53.91 -22.59 14.77
C LYS A 238 55.28 -23.23 15.02
#